data_AF-A0A950DPX3-F1
#
_entry.id   AF-A0A950DPX3-F1
#
_cell.length_a   1.000
_cell.length_b   1.000
_cell.length_c   1.000
_cell.angle_alpha   90.00
_cell.angle_beta   90.00
_cell.angle_gamma   90.00
#
_symmetry.space_group_name_H-M   'P 1'
#
loop_
_entity.id
_entity.type
_entity.pdbx_description
1 polymer ?
#
loop_
_entity_poly.entity_id
_entity_poly.type
_entity_poly.pdbx_seq_one_letter_code
_entity_poly.pdbx_strand_id
1 'polypeptide(L)'
;MPTPSPLRTSRIHVSARKTYDLIDEPVGPDYDALLDSALTQCTTIVVMTRGDIADEPAGSVLERLSAFEQRSVETSSAVSHHFKLTQEAVAVLKDVARGLYAWQQPELPADLCLLRADGSPWLVSIAAERLGYLELTPFEKLLLGRTAPGLAAVLAHQAARDAILASFERRLEAHIEVLTGETLVYASKVMGEGREGVVDALESWLSSREESRVHVALEVTATLGLVELRPEVSELLRALLGGDVDDPEAYRTNVVLRERWRARRRRLLERTLERLDAAAVSVEAAPSEEAPAG
;
A
#
# COMPACT_ATOMS: atom_id res chain seq x y z
N MET A 1 -37.19 17.60 -26.57
CA MET A 1 -35.90 16.93 -26.86
C MET A 1 -35.31 16.49 -25.53
N PRO A 2 -35.03 15.19 -25.30
CA PRO A 2 -34.39 14.77 -24.06
C PRO A 2 -32.89 15.06 -24.13
N THR A 3 -32.40 15.83 -23.17
CA THR A 3 -30.98 16.06 -22.91
C THR A 3 -30.27 14.73 -22.56
N PRO A 4 -29.07 14.47 -23.10
CA PRO A 4 -28.33 13.26 -22.76
C PRO A 4 -27.90 13.31 -21.29
N SER A 5 -28.39 12.36 -20.49
CA SER A 5 -27.93 12.15 -19.11
C SER A 5 -26.42 11.86 -19.10
N PRO A 6 -25.63 12.48 -18.21
CA PRO A 6 -24.23 12.10 -18.06
C PRO A 6 -24.15 10.65 -17.58
N LEU A 7 -23.37 9.85 -18.29
CA LEU A 7 -23.13 8.44 -18.03
C LEU A 7 -22.62 8.26 -16.59
N ARG A 8 -23.50 7.81 -15.70
CA ARG A 8 -23.17 7.52 -14.30
C ARG A 8 -22.60 6.11 -14.21
N THR A 9 -21.29 5.98 -14.09
CA THR A 9 -20.56 4.70 -14.20
C THR A 9 -20.35 3.96 -12.88
N SER A 10 -21.14 4.26 -11.83
CA SER A 10 -20.91 3.76 -10.46
C SER A 10 -20.90 2.22 -10.32
N ARG A 11 -21.26 1.47 -11.36
CA ARG A 11 -21.26 -0.01 -11.35
C ARG A 11 -20.03 -0.66 -12.02
N ILE A 12 -19.15 0.11 -12.65
CA ILE A 12 -18.04 -0.47 -13.42
C ILE A 12 -16.78 -0.56 -12.54
N HIS A 13 -16.49 -1.80 -12.11
CA HIS A 13 -15.25 -2.28 -11.48
C HIS A 13 -14.79 -1.61 -10.18
N VAL A 14 -15.33 -2.08 -9.04
CA VAL A 14 -14.66 -1.96 -7.73
C VAL A 14 -13.19 -2.44 -7.81
N SER A 15 -12.92 -3.47 -8.62
CA SER A 15 -11.60 -4.05 -8.86
C SER A 15 -10.56 -3.15 -9.57
N ALA A 16 -10.96 -2.00 -10.14
CA ALA A 16 -10.05 -1.14 -10.91
C ALA A 16 -9.69 0.17 -10.19
N ARG A 17 -10.14 0.35 -8.95
CA ARG A 17 -9.88 1.57 -8.16
C ARG A 17 -8.47 1.50 -7.56
N LYS A 18 -7.75 2.62 -7.61
CA LYS A 18 -6.47 2.80 -6.92
C LYS A 18 -6.61 3.91 -5.89
N THR A 19 -6.01 3.71 -4.73
CA THR A 19 -5.89 4.72 -3.67
C THR A 19 -4.75 5.67 -3.97
N TYR A 20 -5.01 6.96 -3.81
CA TYR A 20 -4.06 8.05 -3.96
C TYR A 20 -4.09 8.90 -2.70
N ASP A 21 -2.98 8.93 -1.97
CA ASP A 21 -2.88 9.74 -0.76
C ASP A 21 -2.82 11.23 -1.14
N LEU A 22 -3.49 12.07 -0.35
CA LEU A 22 -3.37 13.52 -0.48
C LEU A 22 -2.17 13.98 0.34
N ILE A 23 -0.97 13.93 -0.25
CA ILE A 23 0.27 14.36 0.41
C ILE A 23 0.23 15.88 0.65
N ASP A 24 -0.21 16.62 -0.35
CA ASP A 24 -0.46 18.05 -0.25
C ASP A 24 -1.97 18.28 -0.11
N GLU A 25 -2.34 19.10 0.87
CA GLU A 25 -3.73 19.46 1.10
C GLU A 25 -4.29 20.22 -0.10
N PRO A 26 -5.42 19.80 -0.69
CA PRO A 26 -6.12 20.64 -1.64
C PRO A 26 -6.72 21.84 -0.89
N VAL A 27 -6.31 23.04 -1.30
CA VAL A 27 -6.75 24.33 -0.74
C VAL A 27 -7.20 25.29 -1.83
N GLY A 28 -8.06 26.24 -1.47
CA GLY A 28 -8.56 27.28 -2.37
C GLY A 28 -9.13 26.70 -3.68
N PRO A 29 -8.64 27.12 -4.86
CA PRO A 29 -9.16 26.64 -6.15
C PRO A 29 -9.08 25.12 -6.34
N ASP A 30 -8.05 24.45 -5.80
CA ASP A 30 -7.92 22.99 -5.93
C ASP A 30 -8.94 22.26 -5.05
N TYR A 31 -9.25 22.81 -3.88
CA TYR A 31 -10.35 22.31 -3.04
C TYR A 31 -11.71 22.50 -3.72
N ASP A 32 -11.96 23.69 -4.28
CA ASP A 32 -13.21 23.97 -4.97
C ASP A 32 -13.39 23.04 -6.18
N ALA A 33 -12.33 22.81 -6.94
CA ALA A 33 -12.32 21.92 -8.09
C ALA A 33 -12.48 20.45 -7.70
N LEU A 34 -11.93 20.02 -6.55
CA LEU A 34 -12.15 18.70 -5.99
C LEU A 34 -13.64 18.46 -5.71
N LEU A 35 -14.30 19.42 -5.07
CA LEU A 35 -15.75 19.33 -4.77
C LEU A 35 -16.61 19.34 -6.04
N ASP A 36 -16.26 20.16 -7.03
CA ASP A 36 -16.97 20.16 -8.32
C ASP A 36 -16.83 18.82 -9.05
N SER A 37 -15.64 18.22 -8.99
CA SER A 37 -15.39 16.91 -9.58
C SER A 37 -16.24 15.83 -8.91
N ALA A 38 -16.42 15.94 -7.59
CA ALA A 38 -17.22 15.00 -6.82
C ALA A 38 -18.69 14.99 -7.25
N LEU A 39 -19.27 16.08 -7.73
CA LEU A 39 -20.68 16.12 -8.19
C LEU A 39 -20.98 15.08 -9.27
N THR A 40 -19.97 14.69 -10.06
CA THR A 40 -20.15 13.70 -11.14
C THR A 40 -20.05 12.26 -10.61
N GLN A 41 -19.24 12.03 -9.57
CA GLN A 41 -18.88 10.68 -9.10
C GLN A 41 -19.60 10.26 -7.81
N CYS A 42 -19.93 11.24 -6.98
CA CYS A 42 -20.42 11.06 -5.63
C CYS A 42 -21.91 11.40 -5.52
N THR A 43 -22.52 10.92 -4.45
CA THR A 43 -23.94 11.17 -4.14
C THR A 43 -24.16 11.62 -2.71
N THR A 44 -23.17 11.44 -1.84
CA THR A 44 -23.33 11.61 -0.41
C THR A 44 -22.11 12.32 0.15
N ILE A 45 -22.37 13.34 0.95
CA ILE A 45 -21.41 14.00 1.85
C ILE A 45 -21.55 13.31 3.20
N VAL A 46 -20.43 13.06 3.85
CA VAL A 46 -20.40 12.62 5.24
C VAL A 46 -19.49 13.56 6.02
N VAL A 47 -19.98 13.99 7.18
CA VAL A 47 -19.18 14.71 8.17
C VAL A 47 -19.50 14.13 9.54
N MET A 48 -18.59 14.31 10.49
CA MET A 48 -18.72 13.76 11.83
C MET A 48 -18.76 14.87 12.87
N THR A 49 -19.42 14.60 13.98
CA THR A 49 -19.36 15.45 15.17
C THR A 49 -19.15 14.61 16.41
N ARG A 50 -18.35 15.12 17.34
CA ARG A 50 -18.11 14.53 18.66
C ARG A 50 -18.67 15.49 19.71
N GLY A 51 -19.22 14.94 20.80
CA GLY A 51 -19.78 15.75 21.89
C GLY A 51 -21.11 16.44 21.56
N ASP A 52 -21.56 17.32 22.46
CA ASP A 52 -22.76 18.13 22.28
C ASP A 52 -22.45 19.34 21.37
N ILE A 53 -23.15 19.43 20.24
CA ILE A 53 -22.85 20.35 19.12
C ILE A 53 -23.80 21.54 19.07
N ALA A 54 -24.86 21.56 19.90
CA ALA A 54 -25.94 22.54 19.79
C ALA A 54 -25.47 24.00 19.96
N ASP A 55 -24.35 24.22 20.64
CA ASP A 55 -23.80 25.54 20.96
C ASP A 55 -22.50 25.88 20.18
N GLU A 56 -22.05 25.02 19.25
CA GLU A 56 -20.77 25.19 18.54
C GLU A 56 -20.94 25.71 17.09
N PRO A 57 -19.93 26.41 16.52
CA PRO A 57 -19.96 26.85 15.12
C PRO A 57 -20.24 25.73 14.12
N ALA A 58 -19.76 24.51 14.40
CA ALA A 58 -20.07 23.31 13.62
C ALA A 58 -21.58 23.05 13.47
N GLY A 59 -22.38 23.34 14.49
CA GLY A 59 -23.84 23.19 14.47
C GLY A 59 -24.50 24.07 13.40
N SER A 60 -24.02 25.30 13.20
CA SER A 60 -24.53 26.21 12.17
C SER A 60 -24.31 25.67 10.74
N VAL A 61 -23.20 24.94 10.53
CA VAL A 61 -22.90 24.31 9.23
C VAL A 61 -23.83 23.14 8.98
N LEU A 62 -24.11 22.32 10.01
CA LEU A 62 -25.09 21.24 9.92
C LEU A 62 -26.50 21.79 9.63
N GLU A 63 -26.90 22.89 10.25
CA GLU A 63 -28.18 23.56 9.97
C GLU A 63 -28.27 23.99 8.51
N ARG A 64 -27.21 24.59 7.95
CA ARG A 64 -27.14 24.95 6.51
C ARG A 64 -27.23 23.74 5.59
N LEU A 65 -26.74 22.57 6.03
CA LEU A 65 -26.79 21.32 5.27
C LEU A 65 -28.08 20.50 5.51
N SER A 66 -28.87 20.82 6.54
CA SER A 66 -30.04 20.05 6.98
C SER A 66 -31.08 19.83 5.86
N ALA A 67 -31.23 20.78 4.94
CA ALA A 67 -32.10 20.66 3.77
C ALA A 67 -31.73 19.48 2.84
N PHE A 68 -30.50 18.98 2.96
CA PHE A 68 -29.97 17.86 2.18
C PHE A 68 -29.80 16.59 3.02
N GLU A 69 -30.23 16.58 4.28
CA GLU A 69 -30.01 15.45 5.18
C GLU A 69 -30.69 14.17 4.67
N GLN A 70 -29.96 13.07 4.75
CA GLN A 70 -30.45 11.74 4.39
C GLN A 70 -30.63 10.88 5.63
N ARG A 71 -29.62 10.88 6.51
CA ARG A 71 -29.60 10.12 7.75
C ARG A 71 -28.47 10.61 8.66
N SER A 72 -28.62 10.33 9.94
CA SER A 72 -27.56 10.48 10.93
C SER A 72 -27.38 9.15 11.66
N VAL A 73 -26.13 8.74 11.87
CA VAL A 73 -25.77 7.49 12.54
C VAL A 73 -24.92 7.81 13.75
N GLU A 74 -25.46 7.53 14.92
CA GLU A 74 -24.80 7.73 16.20
C GLU A 74 -23.99 6.49 16.58
N THR A 75 -22.78 6.73 17.08
CA THR A 75 -21.92 5.73 17.71
C THR A 75 -21.68 6.15 19.16
N SER A 76 -20.99 5.32 19.94
CA SER A 76 -20.65 5.64 21.33
C SER A 76 -19.75 6.87 21.49
N SER A 77 -19.07 7.33 20.44
CA SER A 77 -18.10 8.43 20.49
C SER A 77 -18.34 9.57 19.50
N ALA A 78 -19.17 9.37 18.47
CA ALA A 78 -19.41 10.36 17.43
C ALA A 78 -20.75 10.15 16.73
N VAL A 79 -21.27 11.22 16.12
CA VAL A 79 -22.40 11.18 15.19
C VAL A 79 -21.88 11.42 13.79
N SER A 80 -22.25 10.56 12.84
CA SER A 80 -21.96 10.74 11.42
C SER A 80 -23.22 11.22 10.70
N HIS A 81 -23.12 12.39 10.08
CA HIS A 81 -24.21 13.04 9.37
C HIS A 81 -24.03 12.81 7.88
N HIS A 82 -25.05 12.24 7.23
CA HIS A 82 -25.04 11.96 5.80
C HIS A 82 -25.98 12.93 5.08
N PHE A 83 -25.42 13.68 4.14
CA PHE A 83 -26.16 14.61 3.31
C PHE A 83 -26.11 14.20 1.84
N LYS A 84 -27.16 14.48 1.09
CA LYS A 84 -27.18 14.31 -0.36
C LYS A 84 -26.23 15.33 -0.98
N LEU A 85 -25.29 14.86 -1.80
CA LEU A 85 -24.42 15.74 -2.56
C LEU A 85 -25.21 16.36 -3.73
N THR A 86 -25.44 17.67 -3.66
CA THR A 86 -26.02 18.50 -4.73
C THR A 86 -25.14 19.72 -4.98
N GLN A 87 -25.43 20.48 -6.03
CA GLN A 87 -24.70 21.72 -6.32
C GLN A 87 -24.83 22.74 -5.18
N GLU A 88 -26.03 22.83 -4.58
CA GLU A 88 -26.32 23.71 -3.46
C GLU A 88 -25.57 23.27 -2.20
N ALA A 89 -25.52 21.96 -1.92
CA ALA A 89 -24.74 21.44 -0.81
C ALA A 89 -23.24 21.73 -1.01
N VAL A 90 -22.70 21.52 -2.23
CA VAL A 90 -21.32 21.87 -2.56
C VAL A 90 -21.04 23.36 -2.40
N ALA A 91 -21.98 24.24 -2.77
CA ALA A 91 -21.84 25.68 -2.55
C ALA A 91 -21.71 26.01 -1.06
N VAL A 92 -22.45 25.32 -0.18
CA VAL A 92 -22.25 25.44 1.28
C VAL A 92 -20.84 25.01 1.68
N LEU A 93 -20.35 23.84 1.21
CA LEU A 93 -19.01 23.34 1.56
C LEU A 93 -17.88 24.31 1.15
N LYS A 94 -18.01 24.96 -0.01
CA LYS A 94 -17.04 25.95 -0.54
C LYS A 94 -17.06 27.29 0.20
N ASP A 95 -18.21 27.64 0.76
CA ASP A 95 -18.38 28.88 1.51
C ASP A 95 -17.79 28.75 2.92
N VAL A 96 -18.00 27.61 3.57
CA VAL A 96 -17.58 27.39 4.97
C VAL A 96 -16.11 26.99 5.11
N ALA A 97 -15.50 26.40 4.09
CA ALA A 97 -14.14 25.88 4.15
C ALA A 97 -13.31 26.30 2.93
N ARG A 98 -12.01 26.55 3.16
CA ARG A 98 -11.03 26.86 2.09
C ARG A 98 -10.03 25.74 1.86
N GLY A 99 -10.20 24.58 2.48
CA GLY A 99 -9.29 23.45 2.37
C GLY A 99 -9.90 22.19 2.97
N LEU A 100 -9.38 21.04 2.58
CA LEU A 100 -9.88 19.76 3.04
C LEU A 100 -9.64 19.53 4.54
N TYR A 101 -8.50 19.95 5.07
CA TYR A 101 -8.16 19.73 6.48
C TYR A 101 -8.70 20.85 7.38
N ALA A 102 -9.45 21.81 6.84
CA ALA A 102 -10.19 22.77 7.65
C ALA A 102 -11.39 22.14 8.38
N TRP A 103 -11.88 20.97 7.93
CA TRP A 103 -13.02 20.25 8.51
C TRP A 103 -12.68 19.63 9.88
N GLN A 104 -12.54 20.48 10.88
CA GLN A 104 -12.19 20.13 12.25
C GLN A 104 -13.13 20.85 13.22
N GLN A 105 -13.54 20.14 14.27
CA GLN A 105 -14.24 20.74 15.39
C GLN A 105 -13.30 21.58 16.25
N PRO A 106 -13.79 22.67 16.88
CA PRO A 106 -15.20 23.09 16.96
C PRO A 106 -15.71 23.97 15.80
N GLU A 107 -14.82 24.49 14.94
CA GLU A 107 -15.20 25.48 13.92
C GLU A 107 -16.10 24.88 12.82
N LEU A 108 -15.79 23.65 12.39
CA LEU A 108 -16.55 22.90 11.40
C LEU A 108 -16.85 21.48 11.93
N PRO A 109 -17.82 20.76 11.34
CA PRO A 109 -17.87 19.32 11.51
C PRO A 109 -16.53 18.67 11.15
N ALA A 110 -16.17 17.60 11.85
CA ALA A 110 -14.95 16.86 11.60
C ALA A 110 -15.05 16.01 10.33
N ASP A 111 -13.91 15.82 9.65
CA ASP A 111 -13.67 14.74 8.69
C ASP A 111 -14.65 14.69 7.51
N LEU A 112 -14.51 15.63 6.57
CA LEU A 112 -15.26 15.61 5.32
C LEU A 112 -14.90 14.36 4.49
N CYS A 113 -15.91 13.54 4.21
CA CYS A 113 -15.83 12.41 3.30
C CYS A 113 -16.89 12.52 2.20
N LEU A 114 -16.58 12.00 1.01
CA LEU A 114 -17.50 11.97 -0.13
C LEU A 114 -17.65 10.53 -0.61
N LEU A 115 -18.89 10.07 -0.68
CA LEU A 115 -19.22 8.69 -1.04
C LEU A 115 -19.94 8.62 -2.39
N ARG A 116 -19.69 7.53 -3.10
CA ARG A 116 -20.40 7.16 -4.32
C ARG A 116 -21.81 6.63 -4.01
N ALA A 117 -22.60 6.44 -5.06
CA ALA A 117 -23.97 5.91 -4.98
C ALA A 117 -24.05 4.50 -4.37
N ASP A 118 -22.98 3.71 -4.49
CA ASP A 118 -22.86 2.37 -3.90
C ASP A 118 -22.41 2.41 -2.41
N GLY A 119 -22.22 3.61 -1.85
CA GLY A 119 -21.73 3.83 -0.49
C GLY A 119 -20.21 3.71 -0.34
N SER A 120 -19.48 3.38 -1.40
CA SER A 120 -18.01 3.29 -1.35
C SER A 120 -17.35 4.67 -1.28
N PRO A 121 -16.20 4.79 -0.60
CA PRO A 121 -15.49 6.06 -0.45
C PRO A 121 -14.90 6.53 -1.78
N TRP A 122 -15.10 7.80 -2.10
CA TRP A 122 -14.37 8.50 -3.17
C TRP A 122 -13.30 9.40 -2.60
N LEU A 123 -13.64 10.16 -1.54
CA LEU A 123 -12.74 10.98 -0.73
C LEU A 123 -12.93 10.61 0.73
N VAL A 124 -11.83 10.41 1.45
CA VAL A 124 -11.80 10.27 2.90
C VAL A 124 -10.78 11.24 3.46
N SER A 125 -11.11 11.89 4.57
CA SER A 125 -10.18 12.70 5.35
C SER A 125 -10.25 12.38 6.84
N ILE A 126 -9.10 12.52 7.50
CA ILE A 126 -8.96 12.59 8.96
C ILE A 126 -8.25 13.93 9.20
N ALA A 127 -9.03 14.99 9.32
CA ALA A 127 -8.55 16.37 9.18
C ALA A 127 -7.57 16.75 10.30
N ALA A 128 -7.85 16.31 11.54
CA ALA A 128 -6.97 16.52 12.69
C ALA A 128 -5.57 15.88 12.51
N GLU A 129 -5.49 14.79 11.75
CA GLU A 129 -4.24 14.10 11.43
C GLU A 129 -3.62 14.59 10.12
N ARG A 130 -4.29 15.51 9.40
CA ARG A 130 -3.93 15.96 8.05
C ARG A 130 -3.73 14.78 7.09
N LEU A 131 -4.57 13.76 7.24
CA LEU A 131 -4.58 12.59 6.35
C LEU A 131 -5.79 12.66 5.44
N GLY A 132 -5.61 12.29 4.18
CA GLY A 132 -6.71 12.08 3.27
C GLY A 132 -6.29 11.26 2.08
N TYR A 133 -7.25 10.59 1.45
CA TYR A 133 -7.01 9.84 0.23
C TYR A 133 -8.20 9.90 -0.71
N LEU A 134 -7.90 9.68 -1.99
CA LEU A 134 -8.89 9.47 -3.04
C LEU A 134 -8.82 8.04 -3.53
N GLU A 135 -9.97 7.38 -3.69
CA GLU A 135 -10.05 6.14 -4.46
C GLU A 135 -10.55 6.48 -5.85
N LEU A 136 -9.73 6.28 -6.88
CA LEU A 136 -10.08 6.65 -8.25
C LEU A 136 -9.90 5.46 -9.19
N THR A 137 -10.90 5.24 -10.05
CA THR A 137 -10.71 4.49 -11.31
C THR A 137 -9.85 5.32 -12.28
N PRO A 138 -9.23 4.69 -13.30
CA PRO A 138 -8.49 5.42 -14.33
C PRO A 138 -9.31 6.52 -15.00
N PHE A 139 -10.60 6.28 -15.22
CA PHE A 139 -11.51 7.24 -15.84
C PHE A 139 -11.83 8.42 -14.91
N GLU A 140 -12.13 8.17 -13.63
CA GLU A 140 -12.33 9.22 -12.63
C GLU A 140 -11.07 10.10 -12.49
N LYS A 141 -9.87 9.50 -12.54
CA LYS A 141 -8.61 10.24 -12.53
C LYS A 141 -8.46 11.14 -13.76
N LEU A 142 -8.83 10.65 -14.95
CA LEU A 142 -8.81 11.46 -16.18
C LEU A 142 -9.80 12.63 -16.10
N LEU A 143 -11.00 12.40 -15.55
CA LEU A 143 -11.99 13.46 -15.36
C LEU A 143 -11.50 14.51 -14.36
N LEU A 144 -10.93 14.07 -13.23
CA LEU A 144 -10.33 14.94 -12.23
C LEU A 144 -9.21 15.80 -12.85
N GLY A 145 -8.41 15.25 -13.76
CA GLY A 145 -7.39 16.00 -14.50
C GLY A 145 -7.92 17.14 -15.37
N ARG A 146 -9.20 17.09 -15.77
CA ARG A 146 -9.83 18.16 -16.56
C ARG A 146 -10.41 19.26 -15.69
N THR A 147 -10.92 18.90 -14.52
CA THR A 147 -11.62 19.81 -13.60
C THR A 147 -10.70 20.40 -12.54
N ALA A 148 -9.73 19.64 -12.06
CA ALA A 148 -8.76 19.99 -11.01
C ALA A 148 -7.32 19.67 -11.46
N PRO A 149 -6.76 20.43 -12.43
CA PRO A 149 -5.45 20.11 -13.02
C PRO A 149 -4.28 20.22 -12.01
N GLY A 150 -4.36 21.12 -11.02
CA GLY A 150 -3.35 21.26 -9.97
C GLY A 150 -3.28 19.99 -9.11
N LEU A 151 -4.43 19.58 -8.56
CA LEU A 151 -4.56 18.32 -7.83
C LEU A 151 -4.13 17.10 -8.67
N ALA A 152 -4.56 17.02 -9.92
CA ALA A 152 -4.19 15.90 -10.79
C ALA A 152 -2.69 15.82 -11.07
N ALA A 153 -1.98 16.95 -11.13
CA ALA A 153 -0.53 16.97 -11.25
C ALA A 153 0.14 16.33 -10.03
N VAL A 154 -0.31 16.63 -8.80
CA VAL A 154 0.20 16.00 -7.57
C VAL A 154 -0.02 14.49 -7.61
N LEU A 155 -1.22 14.04 -7.98
CA LEU A 155 -1.54 12.61 -8.11
C LEU A 155 -0.78 11.92 -9.26
N ALA A 156 -0.35 12.67 -10.27
CA ALA A 156 0.49 12.15 -11.36
C ALA A 156 1.93 11.93 -10.91
N HIS A 157 2.49 12.83 -10.09
CA HIS A 157 3.83 12.66 -9.52
C HIS A 157 3.93 11.39 -8.66
N GLN A 158 2.91 11.12 -7.83
CA GLN A 158 2.85 9.87 -7.07
C GLN A 158 2.80 8.64 -7.98
N ALA A 159 1.95 8.66 -9.01
CA ALA A 159 1.85 7.55 -9.94
C ALA A 159 3.15 7.33 -10.72
N ALA A 160 3.86 8.40 -11.10
CA ALA A 160 5.16 8.33 -11.75
C ALA A 160 6.22 7.75 -10.81
N ARG A 161 6.26 8.22 -9.55
CA ARG A 161 7.11 7.66 -8.50
C ARG A 161 6.85 6.16 -8.35
N ASP A 162 5.60 5.75 -8.13
CA ASP A 162 5.24 4.33 -7.99
C ASP A 162 5.63 3.51 -9.22
N ALA A 163 5.46 4.05 -10.43
CA ALA A 163 5.82 3.37 -11.67
C ALA A 163 7.34 3.19 -11.82
N ILE A 164 8.12 4.20 -11.45
CA ILE A 164 9.59 4.14 -11.42
C ILE A 164 10.02 3.08 -10.39
N LEU A 165 9.43 3.09 -9.20
CA LEU A 165 9.71 2.11 -8.16
C LEU A 165 9.37 0.69 -8.61
N ALA A 166 8.19 0.47 -9.18
CA ALA A 166 7.78 -0.82 -9.72
C ALA A 166 8.65 -1.27 -10.91
N SER A 167 9.16 -0.35 -11.73
CA SER A 167 10.12 -0.67 -12.80
C SER A 167 11.48 -1.07 -12.24
N PHE A 168 11.95 -0.39 -11.19
CA PHE A 168 13.18 -0.74 -10.50
C PHE A 168 13.08 -2.11 -9.82
N GLU A 169 12.00 -2.36 -9.06
CA GLU A 169 11.72 -3.65 -8.43
C GLU A 169 11.72 -4.79 -9.45
N ARG A 170 11.01 -4.63 -10.58
CA ARG A 170 10.98 -5.65 -11.66
C ARG A 170 12.34 -5.93 -12.29
N ARG A 171 13.18 -4.91 -12.47
CA ARG A 171 14.53 -5.11 -13.02
C ARG A 171 15.44 -5.87 -12.06
N LEU A 172 15.35 -5.56 -10.77
CA LEU A 172 16.08 -6.30 -9.74
C LEU A 172 15.61 -7.75 -9.68
N GLU A 173 14.30 -7.99 -9.73
CA GLU A 173 13.71 -9.33 -9.76
C GLU A 173 14.17 -10.15 -10.96
N ALA A 174 14.10 -9.58 -12.17
CA ALA A 174 14.55 -10.25 -13.38
C ALA A 174 16.04 -10.59 -13.33
N HIS A 175 16.87 -9.68 -12.79
CA HIS A 175 18.29 -9.94 -12.62
C HIS A 175 18.57 -11.09 -11.63
N ILE A 176 17.86 -11.09 -10.50
CA ILE A 176 17.95 -12.14 -9.49
C ILE A 176 17.49 -13.49 -10.07
N GLU A 177 16.39 -13.52 -10.81
CA GLU A 177 15.86 -14.76 -11.40
C GLU A 177 16.88 -15.41 -12.36
N VAL A 178 17.49 -14.61 -13.25
CA VAL A 178 18.53 -15.09 -14.16
C VAL A 178 19.73 -15.62 -13.37
N LEU A 179 20.23 -14.85 -12.40
CA LEU A 179 21.40 -15.24 -11.62
C LEU A 179 21.15 -16.49 -10.77
N THR A 180 19.94 -16.65 -10.20
CA THR A 180 19.53 -17.87 -9.49
C THR A 180 19.53 -19.07 -10.41
N GLY A 181 18.95 -18.97 -11.61
CA GLY A 181 18.91 -20.06 -12.58
C GLY A 181 20.31 -20.53 -12.98
N GLU A 182 21.20 -19.60 -13.33
CA GLU A 182 22.59 -19.89 -13.68
C GLU A 182 23.37 -20.52 -12.51
N THR A 183 23.21 -19.97 -11.31
CA THR A 183 23.88 -20.46 -10.10
C THR A 183 23.39 -21.85 -9.73
N LEU A 184 22.09 -22.13 -9.83
CA LEU A 184 21.52 -23.47 -9.61
C LEU A 184 22.12 -24.50 -10.56
N VAL A 185 22.15 -24.21 -11.87
CA VAL A 185 22.72 -25.12 -12.87
C VAL A 185 24.18 -25.43 -12.56
N TYR A 186 24.97 -24.42 -12.21
CA TYR A 186 26.37 -24.61 -11.86
C TYR A 186 26.54 -25.38 -10.54
N ALA A 187 25.84 -24.97 -9.48
CA ALA A 187 25.89 -25.60 -8.18
C ALA A 187 25.49 -27.08 -8.24
N SER A 188 24.38 -27.41 -8.91
CA SER A 188 23.95 -28.81 -9.10
C SER A 188 25.01 -29.67 -9.82
N LYS A 189 25.76 -29.08 -10.76
CA LYS A 189 26.85 -29.79 -11.45
C LYS A 189 28.03 -30.07 -10.51
N VAL A 190 28.44 -29.06 -9.73
CA VAL A 190 29.59 -29.17 -8.81
C VAL A 190 29.26 -30.04 -7.59
N MET A 191 28.01 -30.09 -7.16
CA MET A 191 27.55 -30.96 -6.07
C MET A 191 27.88 -32.45 -6.31
N GLY A 192 28.00 -32.89 -7.58
CA GLY A 192 28.43 -34.25 -7.92
C GLY A 192 29.90 -34.54 -7.62
N GLU A 193 30.73 -33.51 -7.44
CA GLU A 193 32.15 -33.60 -7.11
C GLU A 193 32.43 -33.35 -5.61
N GLY A 194 31.42 -32.86 -4.87
CA GLY A 194 31.48 -32.57 -3.45
C GLY A 194 30.70 -31.29 -3.09
N ARG A 195 29.99 -31.29 -1.96
CA ARG A 195 29.11 -30.19 -1.56
C ARG A 195 29.79 -29.03 -0.83
N GLU A 196 30.98 -29.25 -0.26
CA GLU A 196 31.66 -28.28 0.62
C GLU A 196 31.97 -26.96 -0.10
N GLY A 197 32.52 -27.00 -1.31
CA GLY A 197 32.84 -25.78 -2.06
C GLY A 197 31.60 -24.96 -2.47
N VAL A 198 30.44 -25.61 -2.62
CA VAL A 198 29.17 -24.92 -2.88
C VAL A 198 28.67 -24.25 -1.58
N VAL A 199 28.74 -24.96 -0.46
CA VAL A 199 28.39 -24.42 0.86
C VAL A 199 29.24 -23.19 1.19
N ASP A 200 30.56 -23.28 1.08
CA ASP A 200 31.49 -22.17 1.36
C ASP A 200 31.21 -20.93 0.49
N ALA A 201 30.93 -21.15 -0.80
CA ALA A 201 30.63 -20.07 -1.72
C ALA A 201 29.31 -19.36 -1.37
N LEU A 202 28.28 -20.13 -1.04
CA LEU A 202 26.98 -19.59 -0.65
C LEU A 202 27.02 -18.92 0.72
N GLU A 203 27.79 -19.47 1.67
CA GLU A 203 28.06 -18.83 2.97
C GLU A 203 28.67 -17.43 2.76
N SER A 204 29.71 -17.33 1.94
CA SER A 204 30.33 -16.05 1.58
C SER A 204 29.33 -15.06 0.95
N TRP A 205 28.38 -15.56 0.16
CA TRP A 205 27.33 -14.74 -0.44
C TRP A 205 26.28 -14.32 0.58
N LEU A 206 25.91 -15.17 1.54
CA LEU A 206 25.00 -14.83 2.64
C LEU A 206 25.59 -13.71 3.54
N SER A 207 26.90 -13.73 3.77
CA SER A 207 27.61 -12.67 4.49
C SER A 207 27.88 -11.43 3.64
N SER A 208 27.67 -11.51 2.32
CA SER A 208 27.87 -10.36 1.43
C SER A 208 26.77 -9.32 1.66
N ARG A 209 27.14 -8.04 1.69
CA ARG A 209 26.15 -6.94 1.80
C ARG A 209 25.41 -6.67 0.47
N GLU A 210 25.51 -7.58 -0.49
CA GLU A 210 24.96 -7.42 -1.83
C GLU A 210 23.61 -8.16 -1.93
N GLU A 211 22.52 -7.41 -2.07
CA GLU A 211 21.16 -7.97 -2.00
C GLU A 211 20.90 -9.10 -3.01
N SER A 212 21.39 -8.96 -4.24
CA SER A 212 21.29 -9.97 -5.30
C SER A 212 21.95 -11.28 -4.89
N ARG A 213 23.19 -11.23 -4.38
CA ARG A 213 23.93 -12.42 -3.95
C ARG A 213 23.26 -13.13 -2.79
N VAL A 214 22.84 -12.38 -1.77
CA VAL A 214 22.18 -13.02 -0.63
C VAL A 214 20.85 -13.63 -1.04
N HIS A 215 20.08 -12.96 -1.91
CA HIS A 215 18.83 -13.53 -2.42
C HIS A 215 19.05 -14.84 -3.18
N VAL A 216 20.01 -14.84 -4.11
CA VAL A 216 20.37 -16.04 -4.88
C VAL A 216 20.84 -17.15 -3.96
N ALA A 217 21.69 -16.84 -2.98
CA ALA A 217 22.18 -17.82 -2.03
C ALA A 217 21.04 -18.45 -1.23
N LEU A 218 20.07 -17.65 -0.74
CA LEU A 218 18.89 -18.18 -0.04
C LEU A 218 18.06 -19.11 -0.93
N GLU A 219 17.77 -18.73 -2.17
CA GLU A 219 16.98 -19.55 -3.09
C GLU A 219 17.72 -20.85 -3.49
N VAL A 220 19.04 -20.77 -3.76
CA VAL A 220 19.88 -21.93 -4.09
C VAL A 220 19.97 -22.88 -2.89
N THR A 221 20.26 -22.35 -1.70
CA THR A 221 20.31 -23.10 -0.43
C THR A 221 18.99 -23.83 -0.17
N ALA A 222 17.87 -23.13 -0.31
CA ALA A 222 16.54 -23.71 -0.13
C ALA A 222 16.23 -24.80 -1.16
N THR A 223 16.65 -24.62 -2.42
CA THR A 223 16.36 -25.53 -3.52
C THR A 223 17.19 -26.81 -3.45
N LEU A 224 18.47 -26.68 -3.08
CA LEU A 224 19.40 -27.80 -2.96
C LEU A 224 19.33 -28.49 -1.59
N GLY A 225 18.57 -27.94 -0.63
CA GLY A 225 18.42 -28.51 0.71
C GLY A 225 19.72 -28.51 1.52
N LEU A 226 20.51 -27.44 1.41
CA LEU A 226 21.81 -27.32 2.09
C LEU A 226 21.62 -26.95 3.56
N VAL A 227 21.33 -27.96 4.38
CA VAL A 227 21.05 -27.84 5.82
C VAL A 227 22.22 -27.25 6.61
N GLU A 228 23.43 -27.33 6.08
CA GLU A 228 24.65 -26.75 6.64
C GLU A 228 24.56 -25.24 6.79
N LEU A 229 23.84 -24.57 5.87
CA LEU A 229 23.72 -23.10 5.84
C LEU A 229 22.58 -22.56 6.73
N ARG A 230 21.91 -23.46 7.47
CA ARG A 230 20.80 -23.09 8.36
C ARG A 230 21.21 -22.10 9.46
N PRO A 231 22.38 -22.21 10.12
CA PRO A 231 22.81 -21.25 11.13
C PRO A 231 22.89 -19.81 10.60
N GLU A 232 23.44 -19.62 9.41
CA GLU A 232 23.64 -18.32 8.77
C GLU A 232 22.30 -17.70 8.38
N VAL A 233 21.40 -18.50 7.79
CA VAL A 233 20.04 -18.04 7.48
C VAL A 233 19.28 -17.64 8.75
N SER A 234 19.45 -18.40 9.84
CA SER A 234 18.83 -18.10 11.13
C SER A 234 19.38 -16.81 11.75
N GLU A 235 20.69 -16.58 11.63
CA GLU A 235 21.34 -15.36 12.09
C GLU A 235 20.86 -14.13 11.32
N LEU A 236 20.75 -14.22 9.99
CA LEU A 236 20.20 -13.16 9.15
C LEU A 236 18.76 -12.80 9.53
N LEU A 237 17.92 -13.80 9.81
CA LEU A 237 16.55 -13.56 10.27
C LEU A 237 16.53 -12.87 11.65
N ARG A 238 17.39 -13.32 12.57
CA ARG A 238 17.50 -12.71 13.90
C ARG A 238 17.97 -11.26 13.81
N ALA A 239 18.99 -10.97 13.02
CA ALA A 239 19.48 -9.62 12.79
C ALA A 239 18.38 -8.72 12.22
N LEU A 240 17.62 -9.22 11.23
CA LEU A 240 16.52 -8.47 10.61
C LEU A 240 15.41 -8.13 11.62
N LEU A 241 15.05 -9.07 12.50
CA LEU A 241 14.05 -8.85 13.54
C LEU A 241 14.55 -7.95 14.67
N GLY A 242 15.86 -8.01 14.97
CA GLY A 242 16.52 -7.13 15.96
C GLY A 242 16.78 -5.71 15.45
N GLY A 243 16.57 -5.44 14.17
CA GLY A 243 16.83 -4.14 13.55
C GLY A 243 18.32 -3.86 13.29
N ASP A 244 19.18 -4.88 13.41
CA ASP A 244 20.63 -4.80 13.25
C ASP A 244 21.08 -5.08 11.80
N VAL A 245 20.25 -4.66 10.83
CA VAL A 245 20.52 -4.86 9.41
C VAL A 245 20.60 -3.51 8.73
N ASP A 246 21.75 -3.25 8.10
CA ASP A 246 21.93 -2.11 7.21
C ASP A 246 20.99 -2.25 6.01
N ASP A 247 20.05 -1.32 5.86
CA ASP A 247 19.18 -1.31 4.69
C ASP A 247 20.02 -1.06 3.41
N PRO A 248 19.75 -1.79 2.32
CA PRO A 248 20.43 -1.56 1.05
C PRO A 248 20.33 -0.09 0.66
N GLU A 249 21.41 0.45 0.07
CA GLU A 249 21.52 1.88 -0.24
C GLU A 249 20.33 2.41 -1.06
N ALA A 250 19.85 1.59 -2.00
CA ALA A 250 18.69 1.89 -2.83
C ALA A 250 17.37 2.09 -2.04
N TYR A 251 17.28 1.59 -0.81
CA TYR A 251 16.09 1.65 0.02
C TYR A 251 16.21 2.62 1.21
N ARG A 252 17.42 3.13 1.52
CA ARG A 252 17.65 4.01 2.70
C ARG A 252 16.87 5.32 2.66
N THR A 253 16.66 5.88 1.47
CA THR A 253 16.03 7.20 1.29
C THR A 253 14.50 7.15 1.22
N ASN A 254 13.90 5.96 1.20
CA ASN A 254 12.46 5.78 1.09
C ASN A 254 11.94 4.73 2.08
N VAL A 255 11.23 5.21 3.11
CA VAL A 255 10.67 4.39 4.19
C VAL A 255 9.77 3.27 3.66
N VAL A 256 8.91 3.56 2.67
CA VAL A 256 7.98 2.55 2.11
C VAL A 256 8.73 1.42 1.42
N LEU A 257 9.75 1.75 0.63
CA LEU A 257 10.57 0.74 -0.03
C LEU A 257 11.37 -0.09 0.97
N ARG A 258 11.91 0.56 2.00
CA ARG A 258 12.61 -0.12 3.09
C ARG A 258 11.69 -1.12 3.78
N GLU A 259 10.49 -0.72 4.18
CA GLU A 259 9.56 -1.63 4.85
C GLU A 259 9.11 -2.77 3.93
N ARG A 260 8.86 -2.50 2.64
CA ARG A 260 8.53 -3.55 1.65
C ARG A 260 9.70 -4.52 1.46
N TRP A 261 10.92 -4.02 1.37
CA TRP A 261 12.12 -4.83 1.29
C TRP A 261 12.28 -5.71 2.54
N ARG A 262 12.18 -5.13 3.75
CA ARG A 262 12.25 -5.87 5.03
C ARG A 262 11.20 -6.97 5.09
N ALA A 263 9.94 -6.66 4.75
CA ALA A 263 8.86 -7.64 4.74
C ALA A 263 9.10 -8.78 3.73
N ARG A 264 9.60 -8.46 2.53
CA ARG A 264 9.96 -9.47 1.53
C ARG A 264 11.13 -10.33 2.00
N ARG A 265 12.17 -9.70 2.54
CA ARG A 265 13.39 -10.36 3.03
C ARG A 265 13.08 -11.34 4.16
N ARG A 266 12.26 -10.90 5.10
CA ARG A 266 11.74 -11.75 6.18
C ARG A 266 11.05 -13.00 5.64
N ARG A 267 10.08 -12.83 4.73
CA ARG A 267 9.37 -13.97 4.12
C ARG A 267 10.30 -14.92 3.37
N LEU A 268 11.34 -14.42 2.72
CA LEU A 268 12.32 -15.28 2.05
C LEU A 268 13.12 -16.12 3.04
N LEU A 269 13.62 -15.50 4.12
CA LEU A 269 14.37 -16.17 5.18
C LEU A 269 13.52 -17.22 5.89
N GLU A 270 12.30 -16.87 6.29
CA GLU A 270 11.33 -17.79 6.92
C GLU A 270 11.07 -19.01 6.03
N ARG A 271 10.73 -18.80 4.75
CA ARG A 271 10.52 -19.89 3.78
C ARG A 271 11.76 -20.75 3.53
N THR A 272 12.95 -20.15 3.57
CA THR A 272 14.22 -20.87 3.41
C THR A 272 14.43 -21.81 4.59
N LEU A 273 14.24 -21.32 5.82
CA LEU A 273 14.35 -22.14 7.04
C LEU A 273 13.34 -23.27 7.05
N GLU A 274 12.07 -23.00 6.71
CA GLU A 274 11.04 -24.04 6.60
C GLU A 274 11.44 -25.17 5.65
N ARG A 275 12.04 -24.84 4.50
CA ARG A 275 12.53 -25.82 3.52
C ARG A 275 13.73 -26.60 4.05
N LEU A 276 14.68 -25.94 4.71
CA LEU A 276 15.84 -26.60 5.30
C LEU A 276 15.44 -27.54 6.44
N ASP A 277 14.49 -27.13 7.29
CA ASP A 277 13.95 -27.98 8.35
C ASP A 277 13.28 -29.25 7.77
N ALA A 278 12.50 -29.10 6.69
CA ALA A 278 11.90 -30.23 5.99
C ALA A 278 12.94 -31.17 5.34
N ALA A 279 14.02 -30.60 4.79
CA ALA A 279 15.12 -31.37 4.21
C ALA A 279 15.89 -32.15 5.29
N ALA A 280 16.15 -31.54 6.45
CA ALA A 280 16.82 -32.20 7.57
C ALA A 280 16.04 -33.43 8.07
N VAL A 281 14.71 -33.31 8.23
CA VAL A 281 13.85 -34.44 8.62
C VAL A 281 13.87 -35.56 7.57
N SER A 282 14.00 -35.22 6.28
CA SER A 282 14.05 -36.20 5.20
C SER A 282 15.39 -36.96 5.16
N VAL A 283 16.49 -36.32 5.54
CA VAL A 283 17.82 -36.94 5.65
C VAL A 283 17.88 -37.91 6.84
N GLU A 284 17.27 -37.56 7.98
CA GLU A 284 17.19 -38.43 9.16
C GLU A 284 16.28 -39.65 8.97
N ALA A 285 15.29 -39.57 8.06
CA ALA A 285 14.36 -40.65 7.75
C ALA A 285 14.85 -41.66 6.70
N ALA A 286 15.99 -41.42 6.06
CA ALA A 286 16.58 -42.35 5.09
C ALA A 286 17.21 -43.57 5.83
N PRO A 287 16.73 -44.81 5.62
CA PRO A 287 17.29 -45.97 6.30
C PRO A 287 18.72 -46.22 5.84
N SER A 288 19.63 -46.48 6.78
CA SER A 288 21.01 -46.91 6.53
C SER A 288 21.04 -48.25 5.78
N GLU A 289 20.97 -48.23 4.45
CA GLU A 289 21.39 -49.37 3.63
C GLU A 289 22.92 -49.41 3.61
N GLU A 290 23.51 -50.19 4.51
CA GLU A 290 24.45 -51.27 4.16
C GLU A 290 25.10 -51.89 5.42
N ALA A 291 24.93 -53.20 5.56
CA ALA A 291 26.07 -54.13 5.58
C ALA A 291 25.57 -55.55 5.24
N PRO A 292 25.92 -56.14 4.08
CA PRO A 292 25.85 -57.58 3.92
C PRO A 292 27.01 -58.19 4.72
N ALA A 293 26.68 -59.03 5.71
CA ALA A 293 27.64 -59.86 6.40
C ALA A 293 28.21 -60.89 5.41
N GLY A 294 29.53 -60.81 5.16
CA GLY A 294 30.35 -61.82 4.51
C GLY A 294 31.48 -62.24 5.42
#